data_AF-A0A0W8E5N5-F1
#
_entry.id   AF-A0A0W8E5N5-F1
#
_cell.length_a   1.000
_cell.length_b   1.000
_cell.length_c   1.000
_cell.angle_alpha   90.00
_cell.angle_beta   90.00
_cell.angle_gamma   90.00
#
_symmetry.space_group_name_H-M   'P 1'
#
loop_
_entity.id
_entity.type
_entity.pdbx_description
1 polymer ?
#
loop_
_entity_poly.entity_id
_entity_poly.type
_entity_poly.pdbx_seq_one_letter_code
_entity_poly.pdbx_strand_id
1 'polypeptide(L)'
;MRTLVATMLANSKGKNVFCSAHKITEQQMRTIRNTDWLVLEEVGFTFVNLASPEYPNIRGKAIFFEGHIDEMGRALKNIDKSI
;
A
#
# COMPACT_ATOMS: atom_id res chain seq x y z
N MET A 1 -6.19 1.36 15.29
CA MET A 1 -4.76 1.69 15.12
C MET A 1 -4.46 1.64 13.63
N ARG A 2 -3.65 2.55 13.09
CA ARG A 2 -3.25 2.53 11.67
C ARG A 2 -1.78 2.20 11.53
N THR A 3 -1.48 1.18 10.74
CA THR A 3 -0.11 0.78 10.40
C THR A 3 0.25 1.36 9.05
N LEU A 4 1.33 2.15 8.97
CA LEU A 4 1.89 2.55 7.67
C LEU A 4 2.49 1.32 6.99
N VAL A 5 2.02 1.01 5.79
CA VAL A 5 2.48 -0.13 5.00
C VAL A 5 3.53 0.30 3.99
N ALA A 6 3.22 1.32 3.20
CA ALA A 6 4.12 1.84 2.18
C ALA A 6 3.77 3.27 1.81
N THR A 7 4.71 3.96 1.20
CA THR A 7 4.43 5.13 0.36
C THR A 7 4.61 4.75 -1.10
N MET A 8 3.75 5.30 -1.95
CA MET A 8 3.80 5.14 -3.39
C MET A 8 3.98 6.52 -3.99
N LEU A 9 4.96 6.70 -4.87
CA LEU A 9 5.20 7.95 -5.59
C LEU A 9 5.30 7.67 -7.09
N ALA A 10 4.69 8.50 -7.91
CA ALA A 10 4.87 8.44 -9.34
C ALA A 10 6.25 9.03 -9.70
N ASN A 11 7.04 8.29 -10.48
CA ASN A 11 8.29 8.82 -11.04
C ASN A 11 8.02 9.72 -12.26
N SER A 12 9.08 10.28 -12.85
CA SER A 12 9.01 11.14 -14.03
C SER A 12 8.39 10.50 -15.27
N LYS A 13 8.26 9.17 -15.30
CA LYS A 13 7.62 8.40 -16.38
C LYS A 13 6.18 7.98 -16.04
N GLY A 14 5.62 8.47 -14.94
CA GLY A 14 4.29 8.11 -14.45
C GLY A 14 4.20 6.70 -13.84
N LYS A 15 5.32 6.01 -13.62
CA LYS A 15 5.33 4.69 -12.97
C LYS A 15 5.33 4.85 -11.45
N ASN A 16 4.49 4.05 -10.80
CA ASN A 16 4.42 4.00 -9.34
C ASN A 16 5.66 3.28 -8.75
N VAL A 17 6.40 4.00 -7.92
CA VAL A 17 7.52 3.49 -7.12
C VAL A 17 7.01 3.32 -5.70
N PHE A 18 7.17 2.13 -5.14
CA PHE A 18 6.75 1.82 -3.78
C PHE A 18 7.94 1.77 -2.84
N CYS A 19 7.84 2.49 -1.73
CA CYS A 19 8.75 2.45 -0.61
C CYS A 19 8.02 1.80 0.57
N SER A 20 8.30 0.52 0.84
CA SER A 20 7.67 -0.22 1.93
C SER A 20 8.23 0.17 3.30
N ALA A 21 7.38 0.14 4.32
CA ALA A 21 7.83 0.19 5.69
C ALA A 21 8.67 -1.05 6.02
N HIS A 22 9.67 -0.90 6.89
CA HIS A 22 10.71 -1.90 7.15
C HIS A 22 10.17 -3.30 7.52
N LYS A 23 9.01 -3.38 8.17
CA LYS A 23 8.40 -4.63 8.63
C LYS A 23 7.51 -5.32 7.59
N ILE A 24 7.36 -4.75 6.40
CA ILE A 24 6.54 -5.31 5.31
C ILE A 24 7.46 -6.08 4.38
N THR A 25 7.18 -7.36 4.22
CA THR A 25 8.02 -8.25 3.41
C THR A 25 7.79 -8.04 1.90
N GLU A 26 8.78 -8.41 1.09
CA GLU A 26 8.66 -8.37 -0.38
C GLU A 26 7.47 -9.19 -0.90
N GLN A 27 7.19 -10.35 -0.28
CA GLN A 27 6.03 -11.16 -0.66
C GLN A 27 4.71 -10.41 -0.41
N GLN A 28 4.56 -9.79 0.75
CA GLN A 28 3.37 -8.99 1.07
C GLN A 28 3.24 -7.80 0.10
N MET A 29 4.34 -7.14 -0.22
CA MET A 29 4.35 -6.06 -1.21
C MET A 29 3.97 -6.53 -2.61
N ARG A 30 4.35 -7.75 -3.02
CA ARG A 30 3.94 -8.32 -4.30
C ARG A 30 2.43 -8.55 -4.34
N THR A 31 1.84 -9.14 -3.30
CA THR A 31 0.38 -9.26 -3.19
C THR A 31 -0.27 -7.88 -3.30
N ILE A 32 0.12 -6.92 -2.46
CA ILE A 32 -0.44 -5.55 -2.49
C ILE A 32 -0.35 -4.89 -3.86
N ARG A 33 0.76 -5.05 -4.60
CA ARG A 33 0.93 -4.43 -5.92
C ARG A 33 0.11 -5.11 -7.02
N ASN A 34 -0.22 -6.39 -6.85
CA ASN A 34 -0.93 -7.20 -7.84
C ASN A 34 -2.42 -7.36 -7.53
N THR A 35 -2.87 -6.97 -6.34
CA THR A 35 -4.28 -6.96 -5.94
C THR A 35 -4.94 -5.64 -6.31
N ASP A 36 -6.18 -5.71 -6.78
CA ASP A 36 -7.01 -4.53 -7.03
C ASP A 36 -7.22 -3.72 -5.74
N TRP A 37 -7.29 -2.39 -5.87
CA TRP A 37 -7.42 -1.51 -4.70
C TRP A 37 -8.74 -1.71 -3.97
N LEU A 38 -9.84 -2.00 -4.66
CA LEU A 38 -11.14 -2.25 -4.01
C LEU A 38 -11.07 -3.46 -3.08
N VAL A 39 -10.42 -4.54 -3.53
CA VAL A 39 -10.23 -5.75 -2.73
C VAL A 39 -9.35 -5.46 -1.50
N LEU A 40 -8.33 -4.62 -1.65
CA LEU A 40 -7.49 -4.20 -0.54
C LEU A 40 -8.28 -3.32 0.46
N GLU A 41 -9.11 -2.40 -0.03
CA GLU A 41 -9.95 -1.56 0.81
C GLU A 41 -10.97 -2.38 1.62
N GLU A 42 -11.59 -3.38 1.01
CA GLU A 42 -12.53 -4.30 1.67
C GLU A 42 -11.92 -5.04 2.86
N VAL A 43 -10.61 -5.33 2.82
CA VAL A 43 -9.90 -6.00 3.92
C VAL A 43 -9.21 -5.04 4.89
N GLY A 44 -9.38 -3.71 4.70
CA GLY A 44 -8.92 -2.70 5.65
C GLY A 44 -7.69 -1.89 5.22
N PHE A 45 -7.26 -1.95 3.95
CA PHE A 45 -6.27 -0.99 3.46
C PHE A 45 -6.91 0.38 3.20
N THR A 46 -6.13 1.44 3.39
CA THR A 46 -6.55 2.81 3.08
C THR A 46 -5.47 3.55 2.32
N PHE A 47 -5.88 4.35 1.34
CA PHE A 47 -4.99 5.01 0.39
C PHE A 47 -5.13 6.53 0.48
N VAL A 48 -4.21 7.17 1.19
CA VAL A 48 -4.24 8.63 1.43
C VAL A 48 -3.41 9.34 0.38
N ASN A 49 -4.00 10.28 -0.37
CA ASN A 49 -3.26 11.09 -1.33
C ASN A 49 -2.22 11.97 -0.64
N LEU A 50 -0.98 11.91 -1.12
CA LEU A 50 0.10 12.79 -0.70
C LEU A 50 0.19 13.95 -1.68
N ALA A 51 0.14 15.17 -1.14
CA ALA A 51 0.36 16.41 -1.88
C ALA A 51 1.54 17.15 -1.25
N SER A 52 2.45 17.63 -2.09
CA SER A 52 3.54 18.51 -1.66
C SER A 52 3.26 19.93 -2.15
N PRO A 53 3.20 20.93 -1.25
CA PRO A 53 3.11 22.33 -1.65
C PRO A 53 4.31 22.81 -2.45
N GLU A 54 5.50 22.31 -2.09
CA GLU A 54 6.79 22.68 -2.72
C GLU A 54 7.00 21.97 -4.06
N TYR A 55 6.41 20.78 -4.22
CA TYR A 55 6.57 19.94 -5.40
C TYR A 55 5.20 19.49 -5.95
N PRO A 56 4.43 20.40 -6.59
CA PRO A 56 3.04 20.13 -6.99
C PRO A 56 2.92 19.07 -8.11
N ASN A 57 4.02 18.78 -8.81
CA ASN A 57 4.10 17.73 -9.80
C ASN A 57 4.27 16.32 -9.20
N ILE A 58 4.64 16.22 -7.92
CA ILE A 58 4.75 14.93 -7.24
C ILE A 58 3.34 14.44 -6.90
N ARG A 59 3.02 13.25 -7.42
CA ARG A 59 1.80 12.52 -7.07
C ARG A 59 2.19 11.29 -6.27
N GLY A 60 1.54 11.09 -5.13
CA GLY A 60 1.79 9.92 -4.32
C GLY A 60 0.62 9.53 -3.44
N LYS A 61 0.75 8.37 -2.81
CA LYS A 61 -0.16 7.88 -1.79
C LYS A 61 0.60 7.30 -0.61
N ALA A 62 0.10 7.54 0.60
CA ALA A 62 0.45 6.74 1.76
C ALA A 62 -0.58 5.62 1.89
N ILE A 63 -0.07 4.39 2.00
CA ILE A 63 -0.86 3.18 2.11
C ILE A 63 -0.82 2.76 3.58
N PHE A 64 -1.99 2.68 4.20
CA PHE A 64 -2.15 2.21 5.57
C PHE A 64 -2.98 0.93 5.61
N PHE A 65 -2.86 0.21 6.71
CA PHE A 65 -3.74 -0.87 7.09
C PHE A 65 -4.40 -0.53 8.43
N GLU A 66 -5.72 -0.73 8.51
CA GLU A 66 -6.53 -0.56 9.72
C GLU A 66 -6.35 -1.77 10.64
N GLY A 67 -5.22 -1.82 11.36
CA GLY A 67 -4.89 -2.91 12.26
C GLY A 67 -3.39 -3.08 12.46
N HIS A 68 -3.01 -4.22 13.03
CA HIS A 68 -1.61 -4.62 13.23
C HIS A 68 -1.01 -5.31 12.00
N ILE A 69 0.32 -5.41 11.95
CA ILE A 69 1.05 -6.04 10.84
C ILE A 69 0.71 -7.54 10.71
N ASP A 70 0.51 -8.23 11.83
CA ASP A 70 0.18 -9.66 11.80
C ASP A 70 -1.25 -9.91 11.30
N GLU A 71 -2.21 -9.03 11.63
CA GLU A 71 -3.56 -9.02 11.08
C GLU A 71 -3.52 -8.79 9.56
N MET A 72 -2.76 -7.77 9.11
CA MET A 72 -2.53 -7.51 7.68
C MET A 72 -1.96 -8.74 6.97
N GLY A 73 -0.98 -9.41 7.59
CA GLY A 73 -0.38 -10.63 7.04
C GLY A 73 -1.38 -11.77 6.86
N ARG A 74 -2.38 -11.89 7.74
CA ARG A 74 -3.46 -12.88 7.60
C ARG A 74 -4.43 -12.48 6.49
N ALA A 75 -4.81 -11.20 6.42
CA ALA A 75 -5.68 -10.68 5.36
C ALA A 75 -5.10 -10.92 3.96
N LEU A 76 -3.82 -10.58 3.76
CA LEU A 76 -3.13 -10.79 2.49
C LEU A 76 -3.04 -12.27 2.09
N LYS A 77 -2.80 -13.18 3.05
CA LYS A 77 -2.79 -14.63 2.79
C LYS A 77 -4.15 -15.17 2.33
N ASN A 78 -5.26 -14.56 2.78
CA ASN A 78 -6.59 -14.98 2.35
C ASN A 78 -6.89 -14.50 0.92
N ILE A 79 -6.39 -13.32 0.55
CA ILE A 79 -6.45 -12.81 -0.82
C ILE A 79 -5.66 -13.74 -1.77
N ASP A 80 -4.41 -14.07 -1.45
CA ASP A 80 -3.56 -14.95 -2.26
C ASP A 80 -4.19 -16.34 -2.51
N LYS A 81 -5.08 -16.82 -1.64
CA LYS A 81 -5.78 -18.10 -1.79
C LYS A 81 -7.06 -18.02 -2.63
N SER A 82 -7.56 -16.82 -2.86
CA SER A 82 -8.82 -16.56 -3.58
C SER A 82 -8.59 -16.18 -5.05
N ILE A 83 -7.33 -16.06 -5.46
CA ILE A 83 -6.84 -15.82 -6.82
C ILE A 83 -6.28 -17.13 -7.36
#